data_AF-A0A2P4XSC2-F1
#
_entry.id   AF-A0A2P4XSC2-F1
#
_cell.length_a   1.000
_cell.length_b   1.000
_cell.length_c   1.000
_cell.angle_alpha   90.00
_cell.angle_beta   90.00
_cell.angle_gamma   90.00
#
_symmetry.space_group_name_H-M   'P 1'
#
loop_
_entity.id
_entity.type
_entity.pdbx_description
1 polymer ?
#
loop_
_entity_poly.entity_id
_entity_poly.type
_entity_poly.pdbx_seq_one_letter_code
_entity_poly.pdbx_strand_id
1 'polypeptide(L)'
;MSEVTESHTTTTTTTTGENTETIVTTTTTTTTTTEETTSVSALADAMDKYTLIPEFGGQGISYWTELQRLYAASETNATRAFIDTAAQALLEESSTEEAKASVAFEAIIDVHSWLKSLEIGDAPAELALDRVYFSMPLLVLTQCANYLNFLDTAGVTHESVVKNSTTAVGHSQGVVSAVIFS
;
A
#
# COMPACT_ATOMS: atom_id res chain seq x y z
N MET A 1 24.14 -17.25 14.44
CA MET A 1 24.48 -17.83 13.11
C MET A 1 25.23 -19.11 13.36
N SER A 2 24.57 -20.25 13.14
CA SER A 2 25.23 -21.55 13.13
C SER A 2 25.21 -22.04 11.69
N GLU A 3 26.39 -22.30 11.14
CA GLU A 3 26.56 -22.79 9.79
C GLU A 3 26.82 -24.30 9.88
N VAL A 4 25.95 -25.10 9.26
CA VAL A 4 26.15 -26.54 9.17
C VAL A 4 26.49 -26.87 7.72
N THR A 5 27.71 -27.35 7.52
CA THR A 5 28.21 -27.77 6.21
C THR A 5 28.28 -29.29 6.21
N GLU A 6 27.48 -29.92 5.35
CA GLU A 6 27.58 -31.36 5.08
C GLU A 6 28.22 -31.57 3.70
N SER A 7 29.23 -32.44 3.65
CA SER A 7 29.89 -32.80 2.40
C SER A 7 29.72 -34.29 2.14
N HIS A 8 29.16 -34.63 0.98
CA HIS A 8 28.98 -36.01 0.55
C HIS A 8 29.86 -36.28 -0.67
N THR A 9 30.66 -37.35 -0.59
CA THR A 9 31.56 -37.74 -1.69
C THR A 9 31.11 -39.07 -2.26
N THR A 10 30.87 -39.11 -3.57
CA THR A 10 30.51 -40.32 -4.29
C THR A 10 31.63 -40.66 -5.27
N THR A 11 32.14 -41.89 -5.17
CA THR A 11 33.16 -42.41 -6.09
C THR A 11 32.52 -43.44 -6.99
N THR A 12 32.64 -43.26 -8.30
CA THR A 12 32.16 -44.22 -9.30
C THR A 12 33.36 -44.73 -10.10
N THR A 13 33.53 -46.05 -10.11
CA THR A 13 34.59 -46.72 -10.88
C THR A 13 33.94 -47.54 -11.98
N THR A 14 34.38 -47.30 -13.21
CA THR A 14 33.91 -48.04 -14.38
C THR A 14 35.10 -48.72 -15.04
N THR A 15 35.00 -50.04 -15.23
CA THR A 15 36.01 -50.83 -15.94
C THR A 15 35.43 -51.30 -17.27
N THR A 16 36.15 -51.08 -18.37
CA THR A 16 35.77 -51.60 -19.68
C THR A 16 37.02 -52.13 -20.38
N GLY A 17 37.10 -53.45 -20.52
CA GLY A 17 38.31 -54.12 -20.99
C GLY A 17 39.44 -54.05 -19.96
N GLU A 18 40.67 -53.79 -20.40
CA GLU A 18 41.86 -53.68 -19.53
C GLU A 18 42.02 -52.30 -18.86
N ASN A 19 41.16 -51.32 -19.17
CA ASN A 19 41.23 -49.99 -18.59
C ASN A 19 40.15 -49.78 -17.52
N THR A 20 40.57 -49.30 -16.36
CA THR A 20 39.70 -48.88 -15.25
C THR A 20 39.82 -47.38 -15.06
N GLU A 21 38.68 -46.68 -15.02
CA GLU A 21 38.62 -45.24 -14.76
C GLU A 21 37.76 -44.99 -13.53
N THR A 22 38.28 -44.20 -12.59
CA THR A 22 37.60 -43.84 -11.34
C THR A 22 37.36 -42.34 -11.29
N ILE A 23 36.09 -41.95 -11.15
CA ILE A 23 35.67 -40.55 -11.01
C ILE A 23 35.16 -40.36 -9.58
N VAL A 24 35.70 -39.37 -8.89
CA VAL A 24 35.28 -38.97 -7.55
C VAL A 24 34.61 -37.61 -7.63
N THR A 25 33.35 -37.53 -7.23
CA THR A 25 32.58 -36.29 -7.19
C THR A 25 32.21 -35.98 -5.74
N THR A 26 32.61 -34.80 -5.25
CA THR A 26 32.25 -34.30 -3.93
C THR A 26 31.27 -33.14 -4.06
N THR A 27 30.12 -33.27 -3.41
CA THR A 27 29.09 -32.23 -3.32
C THR A 27 29.02 -31.73 -1.89
N THR A 28 29.15 -30.41 -1.70
CA THR A 28 29.08 -29.77 -0.39
C THR A 28 27.84 -28.88 -0.34
N THR A 29 26.96 -29.13 0.64
CA THR A 29 25.76 -28.34 0.88
C THR A 29 25.96 -27.55 2.17
N THR A 30 25.83 -26.22 2.08
CA THR A 30 25.93 -25.33 3.24
C THR A 30 24.54 -24.76 3.52
N THR A 31 23.99 -25.08 4.70
CA THR A 31 22.69 -24.56 5.14
C THR A 31 22.93 -23.44 6.13
N THR A 32 22.52 -22.21 5.77
CA THR A 32 22.55 -21.05 6.65
C THR A 32 21.17 -20.84 7.26
N THR A 33 21.04 -21.02 8.57
CA THR A 33 19.81 -20.67 9.30
C THR A 33 19.93 -19.21 9.76
N THR A 34 19.17 -18.32 9.12
CA THR A 34 18.97 -16.94 9.59
C THR A 34 17.81 -16.95 10.57
N GLU A 35 18.07 -16.68 11.85
CA GLU A 35 17.03 -16.37 12.83
C GLU A 35 16.46 -14.98 12.50
N GLU A 36 15.28 -14.93 11.88
CA GLU A 36 14.49 -13.70 11.78
C GLU A 36 13.96 -13.33 13.17
N THR A 37 14.59 -12.35 13.83
CA THR A 37 13.93 -11.62 14.91
C THR A 37 12.78 -10.80 14.32
N THR A 38 11.56 -11.33 14.41
CA THR A 38 10.33 -10.60 14.10
C THR A 38 10.18 -9.44 15.07
N SER A 39 10.52 -8.22 14.63
CA SER A 39 10.21 -7.00 15.39
C SER A 39 8.69 -6.84 15.43
N VAL A 40 8.10 -6.89 16.63
CA VAL A 40 6.68 -6.60 16.82
C VAL A 40 6.43 -5.13 16.47
N SER A 41 5.35 -4.86 15.73
CA SER A 41 4.95 -3.49 15.38
C SER A 41 4.70 -2.67 16.63
N ALA A 42 5.27 -1.46 16.70
CA ALA A 42 5.04 -0.54 17.83
C ALA A 42 3.54 -0.21 18.01
N LEU A 43 2.76 -0.23 16.93
CA LEU A 43 1.32 -0.07 16.99
C LEU A 43 0.62 -1.31 17.57
N ALA A 44 1.08 -2.51 17.21
CA ALA A 44 0.59 -3.75 17.81
C ALA A 44 0.81 -3.76 19.33
N ASP A 45 2.01 -3.38 19.78
CA ASP A 45 2.32 -3.25 21.21
C ASP A 45 1.47 -2.19 21.93
N ALA A 46 1.09 -1.12 21.22
CA ALA A 46 0.25 -0.06 21.76
C ALA A 46 -1.21 -0.49 21.89
N MET A 47 -1.73 -1.27 20.95
CA MET A 47 -3.11 -1.79 20.96
C MET A 47 -3.40 -2.71 22.15
N ASP A 48 -2.38 -3.40 22.69
CA ASP A 48 -2.54 -4.20 23.91
C ASP A 48 -2.68 -3.37 25.19
N LYS A 49 -2.31 -2.07 25.15
CA LYS A 49 -2.22 -1.20 26.33
C LYS A 49 -3.17 -0.02 26.29
N TYR A 50 -3.54 0.41 25.08
CA TYR A 50 -4.29 1.64 24.85
C TYR A 50 -5.41 1.41 23.86
N THR A 51 -6.47 2.20 24.03
CA THR A 51 -7.54 2.30 23.05
C THR A 51 -7.17 3.33 21.98
N LEU A 52 -7.40 2.97 20.73
CA LEU A 52 -7.20 3.86 19.59
C LEU A 52 -8.48 4.65 19.28
N ILE A 53 -8.30 5.85 18.73
CA ILE A 53 -9.38 6.65 18.14
C ILE A 53 -8.86 7.13 16.78
N PRO A 54 -9.23 6.47 15.67
CA PRO A 54 -8.94 6.99 14.34
C PRO A 54 -9.66 8.33 14.13
N GLU A 55 -8.91 9.34 13.71
CA GLU A 55 -9.42 10.67 13.41
C GLU A 55 -9.18 11.02 11.94
N PHE A 56 -10.23 11.51 11.28
CA PHE A 56 -10.20 11.93 9.89
C PHE A 56 -10.49 13.43 9.78
N GLY A 57 -9.56 14.18 9.21
CA GLY A 57 -9.68 15.63 9.02
C GLY A 57 -10.75 16.05 8.01
N GLY A 58 -11.03 17.34 7.95
CA GLY A 58 -11.96 17.92 6.97
C GLY A 58 -11.27 18.73 5.88
N GLN A 59 -12.05 19.54 5.17
CA GLN A 59 -11.56 20.43 4.12
C GLN A 59 -10.59 21.49 4.66
N GLY A 60 -9.70 21.97 3.78
CA GLY A 60 -8.65 22.95 4.11
C GLY A 60 -7.29 22.33 4.43
N ILE A 61 -7.17 21.00 4.38
CA ILE A 61 -5.92 20.26 4.52
C ILE A 61 -5.37 19.95 3.12
N SER A 62 -4.06 20.13 2.92
CA SER A 62 -3.39 19.77 1.67
C SER A 62 -3.40 18.25 1.47
N TYR A 63 -4.15 17.77 0.47
CA TYR A 63 -4.30 16.34 0.20
C TYR A 63 -3.60 15.87 -1.08
N TRP A 64 -3.46 16.73 -2.10
CA TRP A 64 -3.03 16.30 -3.43
C TRP A 64 -1.59 15.76 -3.46
N THR A 65 -0.64 16.49 -2.88
CA THR A 65 0.76 16.03 -2.79
C THR A 65 0.89 14.75 -1.96
N GLU A 66 0.02 14.56 -0.97
CA GLU A 66 -0.02 13.33 -0.18
C GLU A 66 -0.51 12.15 -1.02
N LEU A 67 -1.59 12.32 -1.79
CA LEU A 67 -2.08 11.31 -2.71
C LEU A 67 -1.03 10.91 -3.76
N GLN A 68 -0.30 11.88 -4.32
CA GLN A 68 0.79 11.60 -5.26
C GLN A 68 1.91 10.76 -4.62
N ARG A 69 2.31 11.11 -3.38
CA ARG A 69 3.32 10.36 -2.63
C ARG A 69 2.85 8.95 -2.29
N LEU A 70 1.60 8.80 -1.86
CA LEU A 70 0.99 7.49 -1.59
C LEU A 70 0.98 6.66 -2.87
N TYR A 71 0.58 7.22 -4.01
CA TYR A 71 0.57 6.53 -5.29
C TYR A 71 1.96 6.03 -5.71
N ALA A 72 2.98 6.87 -5.55
CA ALA A 72 4.36 6.52 -5.86
C ALA A 72 4.95 5.47 -4.89
N ALA A 73 4.64 5.56 -3.60
CA ALA A 73 5.16 4.65 -2.58
C ALA A 73 4.47 3.28 -2.54
N SER A 74 3.26 3.17 -3.11
CA SER A 74 2.40 1.99 -2.99
C SER A 74 2.47 1.02 -4.16
N GLU A 75 3.40 1.17 -5.11
CA GLU A 75 3.41 0.45 -6.40
C GLU A 75 3.15 -1.07 -6.29
N THR A 76 3.59 -1.70 -5.20
CA THR A 76 3.45 -3.15 -4.97
C THR A 76 2.44 -3.55 -3.88
N ASN A 77 1.72 -2.61 -3.25
CA ASN A 77 0.80 -2.92 -2.14
C ASN A 77 -0.67 -2.60 -2.46
N ALA A 78 -1.57 -3.04 -1.57
CA ALA A 78 -3.01 -2.93 -1.74
C ALA A 78 -3.50 -1.47 -1.86
N THR A 79 -2.74 -0.50 -1.35
CA THR A 79 -3.07 0.92 -1.47
C THR A 79 -3.08 1.36 -2.92
N ARG A 80 -2.16 0.87 -3.75
CA ARG A 80 -2.13 1.20 -5.18
C ARG A 80 -3.38 0.71 -5.90
N ALA A 81 -3.76 -0.54 -5.66
CA ALA A 81 -4.98 -1.12 -6.23
C ALA A 81 -6.23 -0.36 -5.81
N PHE A 82 -6.29 0.08 -4.54
CA PHE A 82 -7.37 0.93 -4.05
C PHE A 82 -7.41 2.29 -4.77
N ILE A 83 -6.26 2.98 -4.88
CA ILE A 83 -6.19 4.28 -5.58
C ILE A 83 -6.61 4.12 -7.04
N ASP A 84 -6.09 3.10 -7.73
CA ASP A 84 -6.43 2.84 -9.13
C ASP A 84 -7.94 2.56 -9.32
N THR A 85 -8.56 1.82 -8.40
CA THR A 85 -9.99 1.52 -8.43
C THR A 85 -10.83 2.77 -8.19
N ALA A 86 -10.50 3.55 -7.16
CA ALA A 86 -11.20 4.79 -6.85
C ALA A 86 -11.05 5.84 -7.95
N ALA A 87 -9.85 5.96 -8.53
CA ALA A 87 -9.60 6.85 -9.66
C ALA A 87 -10.45 6.48 -10.88
N GLN A 88 -10.62 5.18 -11.15
CA GLN A 88 -11.49 4.71 -12.23
C GLN A 88 -12.96 5.03 -11.96
N ALA A 89 -13.45 4.80 -10.73
CA ALA A 89 -14.82 5.12 -10.35
C ALA A 89 -15.11 6.63 -10.46
N LEU A 90 -14.16 7.49 -10.05
CA LEU A 90 -14.27 8.94 -10.19
C LEU A 90 -14.31 9.36 -11.66
N LEU A 91 -13.48 8.74 -12.51
CA LEU A 91 -13.49 9.00 -13.95
C LEU A 91 -14.85 8.63 -14.57
N GLU A 92 -15.40 7.48 -14.21
CA GLU A 92 -16.71 7.02 -14.70
C GLU A 92 -17.85 7.96 -14.28
N GLU A 93 -17.95 8.28 -12.99
CA GLU A 93 -19.00 9.15 -12.44
C GLU A 93 -18.92 10.56 -13.03
N SER A 94 -17.70 11.11 -13.07
CA SER A 94 -17.45 12.45 -13.62
C SER A 94 -17.61 12.51 -15.16
N SER A 95 -17.57 11.37 -15.85
CA SER A 95 -17.79 11.29 -17.29
C SER A 95 -19.26 11.14 -17.68
N THR A 96 -20.19 11.03 -16.73
CA THR A 96 -21.63 10.92 -17.02
C THR A 96 -22.20 12.21 -17.62
N GLU A 97 -23.28 12.08 -18.40
CA GLU A 97 -23.97 13.25 -18.95
C GLU A 97 -24.66 14.08 -17.85
N GLU A 98 -25.09 13.44 -16.77
CA GLU A 98 -25.66 14.12 -15.60
C GLU A 98 -24.62 15.02 -14.92
N ALA A 99 -23.41 14.50 -14.69
CA ALA A 99 -22.33 15.26 -14.10
C ALA A 99 -21.93 16.46 -15.00
N LYS A 100 -21.76 16.23 -16.31
CA LYS A 100 -21.42 17.28 -17.28
C LYS A 100 -22.50 18.35 -17.46
N ALA A 101 -23.77 18.02 -17.18
CA ALA A 101 -24.86 18.98 -17.27
C ALA A 101 -24.88 19.98 -16.10
N SER A 102 -24.16 19.71 -15.01
CA SER A 102 -24.09 20.58 -13.84
C SER A 102 -23.16 21.78 -14.08
N VAL A 103 -23.64 22.99 -13.79
CA VAL A 103 -22.82 24.21 -13.84
C VAL A 103 -21.72 24.27 -12.79
N ALA A 104 -21.81 23.43 -11.75
CA ALA A 104 -20.78 23.31 -10.72
C ALA A 104 -19.64 22.36 -11.12
N PHE A 105 -19.81 21.64 -12.23
CA PHE A 105 -18.89 20.63 -12.71
C PHE A 105 -17.93 21.25 -13.72
N GLU A 106 -16.67 21.38 -13.33
CA GLU A 106 -15.69 22.14 -14.11
C GLU A 106 -14.90 21.27 -15.09
N ALA A 107 -14.65 20.02 -14.70
CA ALA A 107 -13.87 19.09 -15.50
C ALA A 107 -14.12 17.63 -15.08
N ILE A 108 -13.86 16.72 -16.02
CA ILE A 108 -13.76 15.29 -15.75
C ILE A 108 -12.60 15.04 -14.77
N ILE A 109 -12.82 14.15 -13.80
CA ILE A 109 -11.83 13.79 -12.79
C ILE A 109 -11.04 12.58 -13.29
N ASP A 110 -9.95 12.82 -14.04
CA ASP A 110 -9.04 11.77 -14.52
C ASP A 110 -7.79 11.68 -13.64
N VAL A 111 -7.99 11.19 -12.41
CA VAL A 111 -6.93 11.03 -11.41
C VAL A 111 -5.82 10.11 -11.89
N HIS A 112 -6.15 9.09 -12.68
CA HIS A 112 -5.16 8.18 -13.29
C HIS A 112 -4.17 8.95 -14.16
N SER A 113 -4.69 9.73 -15.10
CA SER A 113 -3.88 10.54 -15.98
C SER A 113 -3.03 11.54 -15.18
N TRP A 114 -3.63 12.22 -14.21
CA TRP A 114 -2.94 13.21 -13.38
C TRP A 114 -1.81 12.59 -12.54
N LEU A 115 -2.05 11.46 -11.87
CA LEU A 115 -1.05 10.79 -11.03
C LEU A 115 0.11 10.18 -11.85
N LYS A 116 -0.12 9.80 -13.11
CA LYS A 116 0.91 9.21 -13.98
C LYS A 116 1.72 10.24 -14.75
N SER A 117 1.13 11.40 -15.06
CA SER A 117 1.75 12.40 -15.94
C SER A 117 2.38 13.58 -15.21
N LEU A 118 1.99 13.85 -13.96
CA LEU A 118 2.46 15.00 -13.20
C LEU A 118 3.53 14.60 -12.18
N GLU A 119 4.50 15.49 -11.96
CA GLU A 119 5.46 15.34 -10.86
C GLU A 119 4.80 15.61 -9.50
N ILE A 120 5.39 15.07 -8.43
CA ILE A 120 4.90 15.31 -7.06
C ILE A 120 4.98 16.80 -6.75
N GLY A 121 3.85 17.41 -6.40
CA GLY A 121 3.71 18.84 -6.15
C GLY A 121 3.03 19.60 -7.28
N ASP A 122 3.06 19.08 -8.51
CA ASP A 122 2.35 19.66 -9.64
C ASP A 122 0.86 19.31 -9.58
N ALA A 123 0.02 20.30 -9.90
CA ALA A 123 -1.42 20.13 -10.04
C ALA A 123 -1.81 20.16 -11.53
N PRO A 124 -2.94 19.53 -11.92
CA PRO A 124 -3.45 19.65 -13.28
C PRO A 124 -3.64 21.11 -13.67
N ALA A 125 -3.17 21.47 -14.86
CA ALA A 125 -3.24 22.85 -15.35
C ALA A 125 -4.68 23.35 -15.36
N GLU A 126 -4.86 24.63 -15.01
CA GLU A 126 -6.16 25.32 -15.01
C GLU A 126 -7.21 24.78 -14.02
N LEU A 127 -6.88 23.75 -13.22
CA LEU A 127 -7.77 23.23 -12.18
C LEU A 127 -7.38 23.73 -10.80
N ALA A 128 -8.38 24.28 -10.10
CA ALA A 128 -8.27 24.68 -8.70
C ALA A 128 -8.75 23.51 -7.83
N LEU A 129 -7.82 22.64 -7.43
CA LEU A 129 -8.14 21.41 -6.69
C LEU A 129 -8.77 21.69 -5.30
N ASP A 130 -8.63 22.89 -4.75
CA ASP A 130 -9.29 23.32 -3.51
C ASP A 130 -10.81 23.49 -3.62
N ARG A 131 -11.36 23.54 -4.85
CA ARG A 131 -12.81 23.62 -5.08
C ARG A 131 -13.48 22.32 -4.66
N VAL A 132 -14.62 22.44 -3.98
CA VAL A 132 -15.40 21.33 -3.38
C VAL A 132 -15.59 20.15 -4.32
N TYR A 133 -15.84 20.42 -5.60
CA TYR A 133 -16.05 19.38 -6.60
C TYR A 133 -14.84 18.43 -6.77
N PHE A 134 -13.62 18.95 -6.66
CA PHE A 134 -12.39 18.16 -6.65
C PHE A 134 -11.99 17.75 -5.22
N SER A 135 -12.03 18.69 -4.28
CA SER A 135 -11.49 18.46 -2.93
C SER A 135 -12.28 17.42 -2.16
N MET A 136 -13.62 17.36 -2.32
CA MET A 136 -14.44 16.38 -1.60
C MET A 136 -14.03 14.93 -1.94
N PRO A 137 -14.13 14.46 -3.20
CA PRO A 137 -13.78 13.08 -3.52
C PRO A 137 -12.29 12.79 -3.31
N LEU A 138 -11.40 13.72 -3.67
CA LEU A 138 -9.97 13.46 -3.62
C LEU A 138 -9.40 13.45 -2.20
N LEU A 139 -9.97 14.22 -1.28
CA LEU A 139 -9.55 14.20 0.12
C LEU A 139 -9.99 12.90 0.81
N VAL A 140 -11.21 12.41 0.56
CA VAL A 140 -11.65 11.08 1.06
C VAL A 140 -10.76 9.99 0.51
N LEU A 141 -10.48 10.01 -0.81
CA LEU A 141 -9.55 9.07 -1.44
C LEU A 141 -8.18 9.08 -0.75
N THR A 142 -7.63 10.27 -0.50
CA THR A 142 -6.33 10.44 0.16
C THR A 142 -6.35 9.85 1.57
N GLN A 143 -7.39 10.13 2.36
CA GLN A 143 -7.53 9.61 3.72
C GLN A 143 -7.64 8.08 3.75
N CYS A 144 -8.42 7.50 2.84
CA CYS A 144 -8.55 6.05 2.74
C CYS A 144 -7.24 5.40 2.29
N ALA A 145 -6.56 5.98 1.29
CA ALA A 145 -5.28 5.49 0.83
C ALA A 145 -4.20 5.59 1.91
N ASN A 146 -4.17 6.70 2.67
CA ASN A 146 -3.25 6.86 3.80
C ASN A 146 -3.50 5.79 4.86
N TYR A 147 -4.76 5.56 5.24
CA TYR A 147 -5.12 4.55 6.23
C TYR A 147 -4.69 3.15 5.80
N LEU A 148 -4.95 2.75 4.55
CA LEU A 148 -4.54 1.44 4.03
C LEU A 148 -3.01 1.29 4.01
N ASN A 149 -2.29 2.33 3.58
CA ASN A 149 -0.84 2.32 3.58
C ASN A 149 -0.26 2.26 5.00
N PHE A 150 -0.91 2.92 5.96
CA PHE A 150 -0.56 2.86 7.36
C PHE A 150 -0.72 1.46 7.94
N LEU A 151 -1.82 0.77 7.65
CA LEU A 151 -2.04 -0.62 8.08
C LEU A 151 -0.93 -1.54 7.57
N ASP A 152 -0.62 -1.45 6.28
CA ASP A 152 0.44 -2.22 5.62
C ASP A 152 1.82 -1.94 6.25
N THR A 153 2.17 -0.66 6.38
CA THR A 153 3.45 -0.22 6.97
C THR A 153 3.58 -0.63 8.43
N ALA A 154 2.50 -0.56 9.19
CA ALA A 154 2.47 -0.94 10.59
C ALA A 154 2.31 -2.45 10.80
N GLY A 155 2.09 -3.25 9.75
CA GLY A 155 1.89 -4.70 9.87
C GLY A 155 0.67 -5.07 10.73
N VAL A 156 -0.40 -4.28 10.67
CA VAL A 156 -1.65 -4.53 11.40
C VAL A 156 -2.82 -4.62 10.44
N THR A 157 -3.91 -5.29 10.84
CA THR A 157 -5.12 -5.35 10.03
C THR A 157 -6.13 -4.30 10.47
N HIS A 158 -7.07 -3.98 9.58
CA HIS A 158 -8.20 -3.11 9.90
C HIS A 158 -9.01 -3.66 11.08
N GLU A 159 -9.25 -4.98 11.12
CA GLU A 159 -9.97 -5.65 12.20
C GLU A 159 -9.26 -5.51 13.54
N SER A 160 -7.92 -5.56 13.57
CA SER A 160 -7.14 -5.28 14.78
C SER A 160 -7.33 -3.84 15.26
N VAL A 161 -7.34 -2.87 14.34
CA VAL A 161 -7.56 -1.46 14.69
C VAL A 161 -8.97 -1.24 15.22
N VAL A 162 -10.00 -1.74 14.54
CA VAL A 162 -11.41 -1.61 14.96
C VAL A 162 -11.65 -2.26 16.31
N LYS A 163 -11.15 -3.49 16.52
CA LYS A 163 -11.27 -4.20 17.80
C LYS A 163 -10.67 -3.42 18.97
N ASN A 164 -9.59 -2.68 18.73
CA ASN A 164 -8.90 -1.87 19.73
C ASN A 164 -9.32 -0.40 19.71
N SER A 165 -10.36 -0.04 18.96
CA SER A 165 -10.92 1.31 18.91
C SER A 165 -12.30 1.35 19.56
N THR A 166 -12.61 2.45 20.25
CA THR A 166 -13.98 2.66 20.78
C THR A 166 -14.87 3.39 19.78
N THR A 167 -14.28 4.21 18.93
CA THR A 167 -14.97 5.01 17.93
C THR A 167 -13.98 5.48 16.87
N ALA A 168 -14.48 5.89 15.71
CA ALA A 168 -13.77 6.69 14.73
C ALA A 168 -14.46 8.06 14.65
N VAL A 169 -13.67 9.13 14.59
CA VAL A 169 -14.19 10.50 14.54
C VAL A 169 -13.77 11.17 13.24
N GLY A 170 -14.64 12.03 12.73
CA GLY A 170 -14.41 12.78 11.51
C GLY A 170 -14.79 14.23 11.68
N HIS A 171 -13.92 15.14 11.24
CA HIS A 171 -14.21 16.57 11.27
C HIS A 171 -14.87 17.00 9.95
N SER A 172 -16.11 17.50 10.02
CA SER A 172 -16.88 17.95 8.85
C SER A 172 -16.96 16.83 7.77
N GLN A 173 -16.36 17.03 6.59
CA GLN A 173 -16.26 16.01 5.54
C GLN A 173 -15.58 14.71 6.02
N GLY A 174 -14.63 14.79 6.96
CA GLY A 174 -13.92 13.61 7.47
C GLY A 174 -14.82 12.56 8.11
N VAL A 175 -16.08 12.91 8.45
CA VAL A 175 -17.10 11.94 8.88
C VAL A 175 -17.29 10.83 7.86
N VAL A 176 -17.14 11.12 6.56
CA VAL A 176 -17.27 10.11 5.50
C VAL A 176 -16.23 9.01 5.68
N SER A 177 -14.95 9.37 5.85
CA SER A 177 -13.87 8.39 6.09
C SER A 177 -14.00 7.70 7.44
N ALA A 178 -14.45 8.42 8.48
CA ALA A 178 -14.71 7.81 9.78
C ALA A 178 -15.76 6.70 9.70
N VAL A 179 -16.83 6.89 8.93
CA VAL A 179 -17.88 5.88 8.72
C VAL A 179 -17.38 4.70 7.87
N ILE A 180 -16.50 4.94 6.90
CA ILE A 180 -15.93 3.86 6.08
C ILE A 180 -15.09 2.90 6.93
N PHE A 181 -14.41 3.40 7.96
CA PHE A 181 -13.47 2.63 8.79
C PHE A 181 -13.95 2.39 10.23
N SER A 182 -15.24 2.57 10.50
CA SER A 182 -15.86 2.28 11.81
C SER A 182 -16.50 0.91 11.87
#